data_AF-A0A6G2QSN5-F1
#
_entry.id   AF-A0A6G2QSN5-F1
#
_cell.length_a   1.000
_cell.length_b   1.000
_cell.length_c   1.000
_cell.angle_alpha   90.00
_cell.angle_beta   90.00
_cell.angle_gamma   90.00
#
_symmetry.space_group_name_H-M   'P 1'
#
loop_
_entity.id
_entity.type
_entity.pdbx_description
1 polymer ?
#
loop_
_entity_poly.entity_id
_entity_poly.type
_entity_poly.pdbx_seq_one_letter_code
_entity_poly.pdbx_strand_id
1 'polypeptide(L)'
;MPESVPVRCPACRRAHRYTAPSYPCACGAPVTPRLDPDGVPGPVEHRSWQEEWVTVRCGGCGLRGQWPRPELGCPCGTVLRIPLAGPRDPA
;
A
#
# COMPACT_ATOMS: atom_id res chain seq x y z
N MET A 1 8.55 3.18 -14.61
CA MET A 1 8.02 4.36 -13.90
C MET A 1 7.26 3.86 -12.68
N PRO A 2 7.34 4.54 -11.52
CA PRO A 2 6.57 4.12 -10.36
C PRO A 2 5.09 4.37 -10.64
N GLU A 3 4.26 3.34 -10.43
CA GLU A 3 2.82 3.44 -10.59
C GLU A 3 2.26 4.35 -9.50
N SER A 4 1.54 5.40 -9.91
CA SER A 4 0.86 6.29 -8.99
C SER A 4 -0.63 6.19 -9.18
N VAL A 5 -1.36 5.98 -8.08
CA VAL A 5 -2.82 5.85 -8.09
C VAL A 5 -3.47 7.12 -7.54
N PRO A 6 -4.64 7.50 -8.07
CA PRO A 6 -5.46 8.54 -7.47
C PRO A 6 -6.09 8.00 -6.18
N VAL A 7 -5.99 8.77 -5.09
CA VAL A 7 -6.54 8.42 -3.77
C VAL A 7 -7.46 9.55 -3.34
N ARG A 8 -8.72 9.24 -3.03
CA ARG A 8 -9.65 10.24 -2.49
C ARG A 8 -9.83 10.04 -0.99
N CYS A 9 -9.67 11.11 -0.23
CA CYS A 9 -9.94 11.09 1.20
C CYS A 9 -11.45 10.93 1.46
N PRO A 10 -11.91 9.93 2.23
CA PRO A 10 -13.31 9.79 2.58
C PRO A 10 -13.80 10.93 3.49
N ALA A 11 -12.93 11.54 4.30
CA ALA A 11 -13.28 12.62 5.23
C ALA A 11 -13.46 13.99 4.54
N CYS A 12 -12.47 14.43 3.75
CA CYS A 12 -12.49 15.75 3.12
C CYS A 12 -12.73 15.72 1.59
N ARG A 13 -12.88 14.53 1.00
CA ARG A 13 -13.11 14.28 -0.45
C ARG A 13 -12.00 14.79 -1.39
N ARG A 14 -10.89 15.26 -0.84
CA ARG A 14 -9.73 15.74 -1.60
C ARG A 14 -9.05 14.59 -2.32
N ALA A 15 -8.66 14.84 -3.57
CA ALA A 15 -7.90 13.89 -4.37
C ALA A 15 -6.40 14.08 -4.14
N HIS A 16 -5.69 12.97 -4.01
CA HIS A 16 -4.26 12.87 -3.82
C HIS A 16 -3.68 11.92 -4.86
N ARG A 17 -2.38 12.04 -5.13
CA ARG A 17 -1.64 11.08 -5.93
C ARG A 17 -0.68 10.35 -5.00
N TYR A 18 -0.83 9.03 -4.91
CA TYR A 18 0.01 8.20 -4.05
C TYR A 18 0.86 7.26 -4.90
N THR A 19 2.13 7.15 -4.53
CA THR A 19 3.09 6.25 -5.16
C THR A 19 3.60 5.29 -4.11
N ALA A 20 3.49 3.98 -4.36
CA ALA A 20 3.96 2.99 -3.40
C ALA A 20 5.48 3.06 -3.22
N PRO A 21 5.99 3.02 -1.97
CA PRO A 21 7.42 2.92 -1.72
C PRO A 21 7.97 1.58 -2.21
N SER A 22 9.20 1.58 -2.73
CA SER A 22 9.95 0.38 -3.07
C SER A 22 10.92 0.02 -1.94
N TYR A 23 10.91 -1.23 -1.49
CA TYR A 23 11.80 -1.74 -0.46
C TYR A 23 12.76 -2.80 -1.01
N PRO A 24 14.01 -2.88 -0.51
CA PRO A 24 14.99 -3.86 -0.98
C PRO A 24 14.69 -5.25 -0.41
N CYS A 25 14.44 -6.25 -1.25
CA CYS A 25 14.38 -7.64 -0.80
C CYS A 25 15.77 -8.16 -0.42
N ALA A 26 15.84 -9.22 0.40
CA ALA A 26 17.08 -9.92 0.72
C ALA A 26 17.85 -10.42 -0.52
N CYS A 27 17.16 -10.68 -1.65
CA CYS A 27 17.79 -11.03 -2.92
C CYS A 27 18.33 -9.84 -3.73
N GLY A 28 18.15 -8.60 -3.23
CA GLY A 28 18.54 -7.36 -3.92
C GLY A 28 17.49 -6.81 -4.89
N ALA A 29 16.43 -7.56 -5.23
CA ALA A 29 15.36 -7.05 -6.08
C ALA A 29 14.45 -6.05 -5.34
N PRO A 30 14.02 -4.96 -5.98
CA PRO A 30 13.06 -4.04 -5.39
C PRO A 30 11.68 -4.68 -5.29
N VAL A 31 11.03 -4.49 -4.15
CA VAL A 31 9.67 -4.96 -3.86
C VAL A 31 8.79 -3.75 -3.63
N THR A 32 7.78 -3.60 -4.48
CA THR A 32 6.79 -2.55 -4.38
C THR A 32 5.43 -3.21 -4.17
N PRO A 33 4.70 -2.90 -3.08
CA PRO A 33 3.32 -3.35 -2.92
C PRO A 33 2.48 -2.90 -4.11
N ARG A 34 1.67 -3.79 -4.67
CA ARG A 34 0.73 -3.42 -5.73
C ARG A 34 -0.46 -2.72 -5.12
N LEU A 35 -0.71 -1.50 -5.58
CA LEU A 35 -1.87 -0.71 -5.15
C LEU A 35 -3.11 -1.19 -5.91
N ASP A 36 -4.25 -1.18 -5.23
CA ASP A 36 -5.55 -1.40 -5.86
C ASP A 36 -6.14 -0.03 -6.24
N PRO A 37 -6.22 0.32 -7.53
CA PRO A 37 -6.75 1.62 -7.95
C PRO A 37 -8.27 1.74 -7.78
N ASP A 38 -8.98 0.61 -7.72
CA ASP A 38 -10.44 0.54 -7.58
C ASP A 38 -10.87 0.37 -6.12
N GLY A 39 -9.93 -0.02 -5.25
CA GLY A 39 -10.14 -0.15 -3.82
C GLY A 39 -10.47 1.20 -3.15
N VAL A 40 -11.30 1.15 -2.10
CA VAL A 40 -11.66 2.34 -1.33
C VAL A 40 -10.63 2.55 -0.20
N PRO A 41 -9.95 3.70 -0.14
CA PRO A 41 -9.06 4.03 0.97
C PRO A 41 -9.84 4.18 2.27
N GLY A 42 -9.42 3.46 3.31
CA GLY A 42 -10.01 3.53 4.66
C GLY A 42 -9.21 4.44 5.59
N PRO A 43 -9.86 5.23 6.46
CA PRO A 43 -9.14 5.96 7.51
C PRO A 43 -8.48 5.00 8.50
N VAL A 44 -7.29 5.33 8.98
CA VAL A 44 -6.65 4.65 10.10
C VAL A 44 -7.28 5.16 11.39
N GLU A 45 -8.27 4.46 11.92
CA GLU A 45 -8.90 4.80 13.21
C GLU A 45 -8.19 4.12 14.39
N HIS A 46 -7.76 2.88 14.20
CA HIS A 46 -6.94 2.13 15.16
C HIS A 46 -5.64 1.68 14.51
N ARG A 47 -4.55 1.69 15.28
CA ARG A 47 -3.27 1.11 14.90
C ARG A 47 -3.06 -0.14 15.74
N SER A 48 -3.23 -1.31 15.13
CA SER A 48 -2.70 -2.55 15.69
C SER A 48 -1.46 -2.96 14.92
N TRP A 49 -0.51 -3.59 15.62
CA TRP A 49 0.71 -4.12 15.03
C TRP A 49 0.45 -4.98 13.78
N GLN A 50 -0.63 -5.75 13.75
CA GLN A 50 -0.96 -6.63 12.62
C GLN A 50 -1.45 -5.86 11.38
N GLU A 51 -2.01 -4.67 11.55
CA GLU A 51 -2.52 -3.84 10.46
C GLU A 51 -1.44 -2.97 9.81
N GLU A 52 -0.28 -2.84 10.47
CA GLU A 52 0.86 -2.03 10.01
C GLU A 52 1.72 -2.74 8.96
N TRP A 53 1.58 -4.06 8.80
CA TRP A 53 2.40 -4.85 7.88
C TRP A 53 1.55 -5.49 6.78
N VAL A 54 2.10 -5.54 5.57
CA VAL A 54 1.55 -6.30 4.44
C VAL A 54 2.55 -7.33 3.94
N THR A 55 2.06 -8.53 3.65
CA THR A 55 2.84 -9.54 2.95
C THR A 55 2.88 -9.26 1.45
N VAL A 56 4.07 -9.05 0.90
CA VAL A 56 4.30 -8.86 -0.55
C VAL A 56 5.22 -9.95 -1.06
N ARG A 57 4.87 -10.52 -2.21
CA ARG A 57 5.70 -11.50 -2.92
C ARG A 57 6.73 -10.77 -3.79
N CYS A 58 8.00 -11.10 -3.63
CA CYS A 58 9.06 -10.60 -4.50
C CYS A 58 8.90 -11.18 -5.92
N GLY A 59 8.90 -10.33 -6.95
CA GLY A 59 8.88 -10.76 -8.35
C GLY A 59 10.18 -11.41 -8.82
N GLY A 60 11.30 -11.15 -8.14
CA GLY A 60 12.62 -11.72 -8.47
C GLY A 60 12.85 -13.12 -7.90
N CYS A 61 12.68 -13.29 -6.58
CA CYS A 61 12.94 -14.58 -5.90
C CYS A 61 11.68 -15.35 -5.47
N GLY A 62 10.49 -14.74 -5.57
CA GLY A 62 9.23 -15.36 -5.15
C GLY A 62 8.98 -15.41 -3.63
N LEU A 63 9.93 -14.96 -2.79
CA LEU A 63 9.76 -14.94 -1.34
C LEU A 63 8.66 -13.96 -0.92
N ARG A 64 7.86 -14.37 0.08
CA ARG A 64 6.85 -13.54 0.73
C ARG A 64 7.51 -12.83 1.92
N GLY A 65 7.65 -11.51 1.85
CA GLY A 65 8.20 -10.68 2.92
C GLY A 65 7.13 -9.77 3.52
N GLN A 66 7.31 -9.35 4.77
CA GLN A 66 6.45 -8.35 5.41
C GLN A 66 7.06 -6.96 5.24
N TRP A 67 6.26 -6.01 4.78
CA TRP A 67 6.66 -4.62 4.56
C TRP A 67 5.65 -3.68 5.19
N PRO A 68 6.06 -2.44 5.55
CA PRO A 68 5.14 -1.46 6.09
C PRO A 68 3.98 -1.21 5.12
N ARG A 69 2.76 -1.18 5.66
CA ARG A 69 1.56 -0.93 4.88
C ARG A 69 1.60 0.51 4.34
N PRO A 70 1.35 0.71 3.05
CA PRO A 70 1.23 2.02 2.45
C PRO A 70 0.15 2.90 3.11
N GLU A 71 0.57 4.04 3.63
CA GLU A 71 -0.29 5.05 4.26
C GLU A 71 -0.10 6.42 3.60
N LEU A 72 -1.18 7.21 3.52
CA LEU A 72 -1.18 8.59 3.06
C LEU A 72 -1.73 9.52 4.14
N GLY A 73 -0.91 10.47 4.58
CA GLY A 73 -1.36 11.58 5.43
C GLY A 73 -2.10 12.62 4.58
N CYS A 74 -3.38 12.81 4.85
CA CYS A 74 -4.14 13.91 4.25
C CYS A 74 -3.95 15.19 5.08
N PRO A 75 -3.79 16.38 4.46
CA PRO A 75 -3.69 17.66 5.16
C PRO A 75 -4.88 18.02 6.06
N CYS A 76 -6.01 17.31 5.94
CA CYS A 76 -7.14 17.48 6.85
C CYS A 76 -6.93 16.80 8.23
N GLY A 77 -5.81 16.09 8.42
CA GLY A 77 -5.48 15.37 9.66
C GLY A 77 -5.80 13.87 9.63
N THR A 78 -6.46 13.37 8.58
CA THR A 78 -6.78 11.94 8.44
C THR A 78 -5.63 11.18 7.78
N VAL A 79 -5.22 10.06 8.37
CA VAL A 79 -4.30 9.10 7.72
C VAL A 79 -5.13 8.04 7.01
N LEU A 80 -4.84 7.81 5.73
CA LEU A 80 -5.54 6.85 4.88
C LEU A 80 -4.67 5.62 4.66
N ARG A 81 -5.25 4.44 4.84
CA ARG A 81 -4.64 3.19 4.37
C ARG A 81 -4.90 3.04 2.89
N ILE A 82 -3.82 2.87 2.13
CA ILE A 82 -3.95 2.68 0.69
C ILE A 82 -4.34 1.21 0.44
N PRO A 83 -5.39 0.96 -0.35
CA PRO A 83 -5.82 -0.38 -0.69
C PRO A 83 -4.76 -1.04 -1.59
N LEU A 84 -4.55 -2.33 -1.35
CA LEU A 84 -3.54 -3.12 -2.04
C LEU A 84 -4.24 -4.18 -2.85
N ALA A 85 -3.79 -4.36 -4.10
CA ALA A 85 -4.23 -5.49 -4.89
C ALA A 85 -3.68 -6.73 -4.18
N GLY A 86 -4.58 -7.57 -3.66
CA GLY A 86 -4.19 -8.80 -2.98
C GLY A 86 -3.25 -9.65 -3.85
N PRO A 87 -2.48 -10.59 -3.26
CA PRO A 87 -1.80 -11.59 -4.06
C PRO A 87 -2.87 -12.25 -4.93
N ARG A 88 -2.76 -12.13 -6.26
CA ARG A 88 -3.52 -12.99 -7.17
C ARG A 88 -3.01 -14.39 -6.91
N ASP A 89 -3.59 -15.10 -5.95
CA ASP A 89 -3.40 -16.53 -5.82
C ASP A 89 -4.19 -17.15 -6.99
N PRO A 90 -3.54 -17.82 -7.96
CA PRO A 90 -4.27 -18.54 -8.98
C PRO A 90 -5.03 -19.69 -8.28
N ALA A 91 -6.35 -19.74 -8.49
CA ALA A 91 -7.21 -20.83 -8.06
C ALA A 91 -6.81 -22.17 -8.70
#